data_AF-A0A538AUN9-F1
#
_entry.id   AF-A0A538AUN9-F1
#
_cell.length_a   1.000
_cell.length_b   1.000
_cell.length_c   1.000
_cell.angle_alpha   90.00
_cell.angle_beta   90.00
_cell.angle_gamma   90.00
#
_symmetry.space_group_name_H-M   'P 1'
#
loop_
_entity.id
_entity.type
_entity.pdbx_description
1 polymer ?
#
loop_
_entity_poly.entity_id
_entity_poly.type
_entity_poly.pdbx_seq_one_letter_code
_entity_poly.pdbx_strand_id
1 'polypeptide(L)' 'MSEPAFPCVDVVEVDPEEPKEIRHYLGVTKREWFAGLALQGLIAAESRYTAADGEPFADAKTNARAAVELADALLEELTR' A
#
# COMPACT_ATOMS: atom_id res chain seq x y z
N MET A 1 13.39 5.59 12.93
CA MET A 1 12.62 5.58 11.66
C MET A 1 13.28 6.56 10.70
N SER A 2 13.00 6.48 9.39
CA SER A 2 12.80 7.68 8.54
C SER A 2 13.70 7.96 7.32
N GLU A 3 14.33 6.97 6.67
CA GLU A 3 14.62 7.18 5.25
C GLU A 3 13.46 6.64 4.39
N PRO A 4 12.86 7.48 3.52
CA PRO A 4 11.78 7.04 2.65
C PRO A 4 12.32 6.00 1.67
N ALA A 5 11.60 4.90 1.49
CA ALA A 5 11.90 3.96 0.41
C ALA A 5 11.62 4.61 -0.95
N PHE A 6 10.62 5.48 -0.98
CA PHE A 6 10.30 6.33 -2.12
C PHE A 6 10.20 7.77 -1.64
N PRO A 7 11.15 8.65 -2.01
CA PRO A 7 11.12 10.06 -1.60
C PRO A 7 9.90 10.77 -2.18
N CYS A 8 9.51 11.87 -1.56
CA CYS A 8 8.52 12.79 -2.13
C CYS A 8 9.05 13.31 -3.48
N VAL A 9 8.26 13.16 -4.54
CA VAL A 9 8.65 13.60 -5.88
C VAL A 9 7.56 14.43 -6.52
N ASP A 10 7.98 15.54 -7.14
CA ASP A 10 7.15 16.30 -8.04
C ASP A 10 7.24 15.65 -9.42
N VAL A 11 6.12 15.11 -9.89
CA VAL A 11 6.02 14.54 -11.24
C VAL A 11 5.26 15.50 -12.11
N VAL A 12 5.89 15.90 -13.22
CA VAL A 12 5.18 16.58 -14.31
C VAL A 12 4.53 15.48 -15.14
N GLU A 13 3.22 15.29 -14.97
CA GLU A 13 2.49 14.45 -15.89
C GLU A 13 2.32 15.18 -17.21
N VAL A 14 2.74 14.52 -18.29
CA VAL A 14 2.59 15.03 -19.65
C VAL A 14 1.58 14.15 -20.35
N ASP A 15 0.32 14.55 -20.27
CA ASP A 15 -0.73 14.06 -21.13
C ASP A 15 -0.83 14.99 -22.36
N PRO A 16 -0.80 14.46 -23.61
CA PRO A 16 -0.94 15.29 -24.81
C PRO A 16 -2.33 15.96 -24.96
N GLU A 17 -3.36 15.47 -24.28
CA GLU A 17 -4.74 15.99 -24.34
C GLU A 17 -5.08 16.93 -23.16
N GLU A 18 -4.26 16.95 -22.10
CA GLU A 18 -4.51 17.76 -20.89
C GLU A 18 -3.40 18.79 -20.62
N PRO A 19 -3.68 19.86 -19.83
CA PRO A 19 -2.66 20.79 -19.39
C PRO A 19 -1.59 20.06 -18.57
N LYS A 20 -0.32 20.50 -18.69
CA LYS A 20 0.75 20.00 -17.82
C LYS A 20 0.45 20.38 -16.38
N GLU A 21 0.23 19.38 -15.54
CA GLU A 21 0.05 19.54 -14.10
C GLU A 21 1.25 19.00 -13.33
N ILE A 22 1.63 19.72 -12.27
CA ILE A 22 2.60 19.22 -11.29
C ILE A 22 1.82 18.44 -10.24
N ARG A 23 2.05 17.13 -10.19
CA ARG A 23 1.50 16.26 -9.14
C ARG A 23 2.53 16.04 -8.05
N HIS A 24 2.13 16.34 -6.82
CA HIS A 24 2.94 16.14 -5.62
C HIS A 24 2.64 14.76 -5.02
N TYR A 25 3.57 13.83 -5.16
CA TYR A 25 3.43 12.50 -4.56
C TYR A 25 4.11 12.46 -3.20
N LEU A 26 3.32 12.22 -2.14
CA LEU A 26 3.86 12.03 -0.80
C LEU A 26 4.79 10.81 -0.80
N GLY A 27 6.00 11.00 -0.30
CA GLY A 27 6.95 9.91 -0.11
C GLY A 27 6.43 8.91 0.94
N VAL A 28 6.83 7.65 0.80
CA VAL A 28 6.47 6.58 1.74
C VAL A 28 7.72 5.93 2.33
N THR A 29 7.65 5.60 3.60
CA THR A 29 8.65 4.79 4.29
C THR A 29 8.65 3.36 3.74
N LYS A 30 9.77 2.66 3.92
CA LYS A 30 9.88 1.24 3.52
C LYS A 30 8.79 0.37 4.16
N ARG A 31 8.42 0.68 5.40
CA ARG A 31 7.36 0.01 6.15
C ARG A 31 5.98 0.25 5.52
N GLU A 32 5.65 1.51 5.21
CA GLU A 32 4.37 1.86 4.58
C GLU A 32 4.23 1.23 3.20
N TRP A 33 5.31 1.20 2.42
CA TRP A 33 5.33 0.52 1.13
C TRP A 33 5.03 -0.97 1.25
N PHE A 34 5.73 -1.68 2.14
CA PHE A 34 5.48 -3.11 2.38
C PHE A 34 4.10 -3.38 2.95
N ALA A 35 3.59 -2.52 3.83
CA ALA A 35 2.23 -2.63 4.33
C ALA A 35 1.20 -2.46 3.19
N GLY A 36 1.42 -1.52 2.27
CA GLY A 36 0.59 -1.35 1.08
C GLY A 36 0.54 -2.61 0.20
N LEU A 37 1.70 -3.22 -0.07
CA LEU A 37 1.80 -4.47 -0.84
C LEU A 37 1.10 -5.64 -0.13
N ALA A 38 1.28 -5.78 1.19
CA ALA A 38 0.62 -6.81 1.98
C ALA A 38 -0.90 -6.63 1.95
N LEU A 39 -1.39 -5.40 2.10
CA LEU A 39 -2.82 -5.09 2.02
C LEU A 39 -3.40 -5.42 0.65
N GLN A 40 -2.69 -5.10 -0.44
CA GLN A 40 -3.10 -5.47 -1.80
C GLN A 40 -3.23 -6.99 -1.95
N GLY A 41 -2.27 -7.75 -1.40
CA GLY A 41 -2.32 -9.21 -1.38
C GLY A 41 -3.52 -9.76 -0.60
N LEU A 42 -3.80 -9.21 0.58
CA LEU A 42 -4.95 -9.59 1.41
C LEU A 42 -6.28 -9.33 0.68
N ILE A 43 -6.46 -8.14 0.09
CA ILE A 43 -7.65 -7.79 -0.69
C ILE A 43 -7.81 -8.72 -1.90
N ALA A 44 -6.73 -9.00 -2.63
CA ALA A 44 -6.78 -9.88 -3.78
C ALA A 44 -7.13 -11.34 -3.39
N ALA A 45 -6.65 -11.80 -2.24
CA ALA A 45 -7.00 -13.11 -1.69
C ALA A 45 -8.49 -13.18 -1.30
N GLU A 46 -9.03 -12.12 -0.70
CA GLU A 46 -10.42 -12.01 -0.27
C GLU A 46 -11.42 -11.74 -1.41
N SER A 47 -11.00 -11.09 -2.49
CA SER A 47 -11.86 -10.82 -3.66
C SER A 47 -12.38 -12.08 -4.38
N ARG A 48 -11.85 -13.27 -4.02
CA ARG A 48 -12.37 -14.57 -4.45
C ARG A 48 -13.50 -15.10 -3.56
N TYR A 49 -13.80 -14.41 -2.46
CA TYR A 49 -14.73 -14.79 -1.41
C TYR A 49 -15.61 -13.58 -1.04
N THR A 50 -16.51 -13.19 -1.93
CA THR A 50 -17.75 -12.55 -1.45
C THR A 50 -18.46 -13.59 -0.60
N ALA A 51 -18.76 -13.26 0.66
CA ALA A 51 -19.69 -14.09 1.42
C ALA A 51 -21.02 -14.15 0.66
N ALA A 52 -21.77 -15.26 0.81
CA ALA A 52 -22.98 -15.50 0.04
C ALA A 52 -24.07 -14.43 0.25
N ASP A 53 -23.92 -13.59 1.28
CA ASP A 53 -24.76 -12.46 1.67
C ASP A 53 -24.25 -11.09 1.13
N GLY A 54 -23.12 -11.07 0.42
CA GLY A 54 -22.54 -9.85 -0.14
C GLY A 54 -21.71 -9.03 0.85
N GLU A 55 -21.48 -9.51 2.07
CA GLU A 55 -20.63 -8.83 3.05
C GLU A 55 -19.13 -9.09 2.77
N PRO A 56 -18.25 -8.12 3.02
CA PRO A 56 -16.80 -8.31 2.91
C PRO A 56 -16.33 -9.37 3.91
N PHE A 57 -15.48 -10.31 3.47
CA PHE A 57 -15.01 -11.44 4.29
C PHE A 57 -14.11 -11.02 5.48
N ALA A 58 -13.60 -9.78 5.50
CA ALA A 58 -12.82 -9.25 6.61
C ALA A 58 -13.09 -7.76 6.88
N ASP A 59 -13.12 -7.42 8.17
CA ASP A 59 -13.12 -6.03 8.66
C ASP A 59 -11.87 -5.32 8.16
N ALA A 60 -12.04 -4.18 7.47
CA ALA A 60 -10.95 -3.35 6.93
C ALA A 60 -9.87 -3.04 7.99
N LYS A 61 -10.28 -2.92 9.26
CA LYS A 61 -9.36 -2.70 10.39
C LYS A 61 -8.47 -3.91 10.66
N THR A 62 -8.97 -5.12 10.50
CA THR A 62 -8.20 -6.36 10.65
C THR A 62 -7.17 -6.49 9.55
N ASN A 63 -7.55 -6.22 8.29
CA ASN A 63 -6.63 -6.28 7.16
C ASN A 63 -5.53 -5.23 7.24
N ALA A 64 -5.86 -4.01 7.66
CA ALA A 64 -4.87 -2.97 7.90
C ALA A 64 -3.84 -3.38 8.97
N ARG A 65 -4.30 -4.02 10.07
CA ARG A 65 -3.38 -4.51 11.13
C ARG A 65 -2.48 -5.64 10.62
N ALA A 66 -3.05 -6.64 9.97
CA ALA A 66 -2.30 -7.77 9.42
C ALA A 66 -1.24 -7.30 8.40
N ALA A 67 -1.59 -6.35 7.53
CA ALA A 67 -0.67 -5.78 6.56
C ALA A 67 0.54 -5.10 7.23
N VAL A 68 0.30 -4.37 8.32
CA VAL A 68 1.36 -3.72 9.10
C VAL A 68 2.25 -4.75 9.80
N GLU A 69 1.68 -5.77 10.40
CA GLU A 69 2.43 -6.85 11.07
C GLU A 69 3.32 -7.63 10.07
N LEU A 70 2.80 -7.92 8.87
CA LEU A 70 3.58 -8.54 7.79
C LEU A 70 4.75 -7.67 7.34
N ALA A 71 4.53 -6.35 7.23
CA ALA A 71 5.59 -5.41 6.89
C ALA A 71 6.68 -5.37 7.97
N ASP A 72 6.30 -5.38 9.25
CA ASP A 72 7.24 -5.41 10.38
C ASP A 72 8.05 -6.71 10.40
N ALA A 73 7.41 -7.88 10.22
CA ALA A 73 8.10 -9.17 10.16
C ALA A 73 9.10 -9.27 9.00
N LEU A 74 8.75 -8.74 7.82
CA LEU A 74 9.66 -8.72 6.67
C LEU A 74 10.85 -7.80 6.91
N LEU A 75 10.62 -6.61 7.47
CA LEU A 75 11.71 -5.69 7.81
C LEU A 75 12.66 -6.32 8.83
N GLU A 76 12.12 -7.00 9.83
CA GLU A 76 12.93 -7.73 10.80
C GLU A 76 13.82 -8.74 10.08
N GLU A 77 13.26 -9.62 9.23
CA GLU A 77 14.02 -10.63 8.47
C GLU A 77 15.13 -10.04 7.60
N LEU A 78 14.86 -8.93 6.91
CA LEU A 78 15.84 -8.29 6.02
C LEU A 78 16.98 -7.57 6.77
N THR A 79 16.87 -7.40 8.08
CA THR A 79 17.87 -6.70 8.91
C THR A 79 18.66 -7.63 9.83
N ARG A 80 18.48 -8.95 9.69
CA ARG A 80 19.19 -10.00 10.43
C ARG A 80 20.60 -10.24 9.91
#